data_AF-A0A0D7K7E3-F1
#
_entry.id   AF-A0A0D7K7E3-F1
#
_cell.length_a   1.000
_cell.length_b   1.000
_cell.length_c   1.000
_cell.angle_alpha   90.00
_cell.angle_beta   90.00
_cell.angle_gamma   90.00
#
_symmetry.space_group_name_H-M   'P 1'
#
loop_
_entity.id
_entity.type
_entity.pdbx_description
1 polymer ?
#
loop_
_entity_poly.entity_id
_entity_poly.type
_entity_poly.pdbx_seq_one_letter_code
_entity_poly.pdbx_strand_id
1 'polypeptide(L)'
;QRTVMLGSGVPAHVSMAGVHRVASLVQRWVLGTHHGSVQPDHLDAYLDEFVFRFNRRTSSSRGMLFYRLLQQAVVTPPVTYGDVVSKNTGESQSDTIAG
;
A
#
# COMPACT_ATOMS: atom_id res chain seq x y z
N GLN A 1 -20.05 -12.08 2.85
CA GLN A 1 -19.87 -13.16 3.84
C GLN A 1 -18.43 -13.12 4.34
N ARG A 2 -18.21 -13.09 5.66
CA ARG A 2 -16.88 -13.08 6.29
C ARG A 2 -16.53 -14.51 6.67
N THR A 3 -15.53 -15.10 6.02
CA THR A 3 -15.06 -16.46 6.34
C THR A 3 -13.91 -16.37 7.32
N VAL A 4 -14.08 -16.89 8.54
CA VAL A 4 -13.04 -16.96 9.57
C VAL A 4 -12.62 -18.42 9.71
N MET A 5 -11.39 -18.76 9.32
CA MET A 5 -10.82 -20.10 9.48
C MET A 5 -9.82 -20.10 10.64
N LEU A 6 -10.30 -20.36 11.85
CA LEU A 6 -9.47 -20.65 13.03
C LEU A 6 -9.58 -22.14 13.35
N GLY A 7 -8.46 -22.84 13.45
CA GLY A 7 -8.41 -24.25 13.84
C GLY A 7 -8.86 -25.27 12.76
N SER A 8 -8.83 -24.92 11.47
CA SER A 8 -9.20 -25.88 10.41
C SER A 8 -8.16 -27.00 10.25
N GLY A 9 -8.61 -28.25 10.19
CA GLY A 9 -7.75 -29.41 9.87
C GLY A 9 -7.23 -29.44 8.43
N VAL A 10 -7.76 -28.57 7.55
CA VAL A 10 -7.28 -28.38 6.19
C VAL A 10 -6.30 -27.21 6.16
N PRO A 11 -5.10 -27.37 5.56
CA PRO A 11 -4.12 -26.30 5.47
C PRO A 11 -4.64 -25.05 4.74
N ALA A 12 -4.29 -23.86 5.23
CA ALA A 12 -4.77 -22.58 4.68
C ALA A 12 -4.41 -22.36 3.19
N HIS A 13 -3.31 -22.94 2.70
CA HIS A 13 -2.94 -22.83 1.28
C HIS A 13 -3.88 -23.62 0.35
N VAL A 14 -4.61 -24.62 0.88
CA VAL A 14 -5.63 -25.39 0.16
C VAL A 14 -6.98 -24.66 0.19
N SER A 15 -7.33 -24.07 1.34
CA SER A 15 -8.62 -23.38 1.51
C SER A 15 -8.62 -21.92 1.03
N MET A 16 -7.46 -21.26 0.96
CA MET A 16 -7.32 -19.84 0.62
C MET A 16 -6.22 -19.59 -0.43
N ALA A 17 -6.31 -20.26 -1.57
CA ALA A 17 -5.34 -20.15 -2.67
C ALA A 17 -5.09 -18.69 -3.12
N GLY A 18 -6.12 -17.82 -3.08
CA GLY A 18 -5.99 -16.40 -3.42
C GLY A 18 -5.10 -15.63 -2.44
N VAL A 19 -5.29 -15.82 -1.14
CA VAL A 19 -4.46 -15.18 -0.10
C VAL A 19 -3.03 -15.68 -0.16
N HIS A 20 -2.84 -16.98 -0.34
CA HIS A 20 -1.52 -17.56 -0.51
C HIS A 20 -0.79 -16.98 -1.74
N ARG A 21 -1.49 -16.84 -2.87
CA ARG A 21 -0.93 -16.21 -4.08
C ARG A 21 -0.51 -14.77 -3.82
N VAL A 22 -1.31 -13.97 -3.11
CA VAL A 22 -0.94 -12.59 -2.76
C VAL A 22 0.32 -12.59 -1.89
N ALA A 23 0.38 -13.41 -0.84
CA ALA A 23 1.54 -13.52 0.04
C ALA A 23 2.82 -13.91 -0.73
N SER A 24 2.75 -14.92 -1.61
CA SER A 24 3.90 -15.32 -2.43
C SER A 24 4.36 -14.22 -3.40
N LEU A 25 3.43 -13.39 -3.91
CA LEU A 25 3.75 -12.27 -4.80
C LEU A 25 4.41 -11.11 -4.05
N VAL A 26 3.95 -10.80 -2.84
CA VAL A 26 4.60 -9.82 -1.96
C VAL A 26 6.03 -10.26 -1.67
N GLN A 27 6.21 -11.50 -1.21
CA GLN A 27 7.54 -12.04 -0.89
C GLN A 27 8.49 -11.99 -2.08
N ARG A 28 8.02 -12.37 -3.28
CA ARG A 28 8.81 -12.29 -4.51
C ARG A 28 9.15 -10.84 -4.88
N TRP A 29 8.23 -9.90 -4.72
CA TRP A 29 8.45 -8.51 -5.05
C TRP A 29 9.47 -7.85 -4.10
N VAL A 30 9.36 -8.11 -2.80
CA VAL A 30 10.33 -7.66 -1.80
C VAL A 30 11.72 -8.21 -2.09
N LEU A 31 11.85 -9.51 -2.36
CA LEU A 31 13.16 -10.10 -2.66
C LEU A 31 13.74 -9.63 -4.00
N GLY A 32 12.90 -9.35 -5.00
CA GLY A 32 13.35 -8.95 -6.33
C GLY A 32 13.60 -7.45 -6.49
N THR A 33 12.61 -6.61 -6.20
CA THR A 33 12.69 -5.15 -6.40
C THR A 33 13.44 -4.48 -5.26
N HIS A 34 13.19 -4.90 -4.03
CA HIS A 34 13.83 -4.35 -2.85
C HIS A 34 15.10 -5.12 -2.43
N HIS A 35 15.47 -6.18 -3.16
CA HIS A 35 16.62 -7.03 -2.83
C HIS A 35 16.60 -7.55 -1.38
N GLY A 36 15.40 -7.73 -0.81
CA GLY A 36 15.22 -8.09 0.60
C GLY A 36 15.44 -6.95 1.60
N SER A 37 15.75 -5.73 1.14
CA SER A 37 15.96 -4.55 1.98
C SER A 37 14.69 -3.72 2.08
N VAL A 38 14.01 -3.80 3.21
CA VAL A 38 12.82 -3.00 3.53
C VAL A 38 13.06 -2.28 4.84
N GLN A 39 13.00 -0.95 4.81
CA GLN A 39 13.08 -0.16 6.04
C GLN A 39 11.70 -0.14 6.73
N PRO A 40 11.63 -0.47 8.04
CA PRO A 40 10.37 -0.46 8.79
C PRO A 40 9.63 0.88 8.72
N ASP A 41 10.38 1.99 8.75
CA ASP A 41 9.85 3.36 8.71
C ASP A 41 9.10 3.70 7.41
N HIS A 42 9.24 2.87 6.37
CA HIS A 42 8.59 3.06 5.07
C HIS A 42 7.71 1.87 4.67
N LEU A 43 7.40 0.96 5.60
CA LEU A 43 6.64 -0.25 5.30
C LEU A 43 5.30 0.06 4.63
N ASP A 44 4.56 1.05 5.12
CA ASP A 44 3.28 1.45 4.55
C ASP A 44 3.41 1.91 3.09
N ALA A 45 4.44 2.72 2.81
CA ALA A 45 4.72 3.18 1.44
C ALA A 45 5.08 2.01 0.50
N TYR A 46 5.84 1.02 0.98
CA TYR A 46 6.12 -0.18 0.19
C TYR A 46 4.85 -1.01 -0.06
N LEU A 47 3.96 -1.15 0.92
CA LEU A 47 2.71 -1.88 0.75
C LEU A 47 1.77 -1.18 -0.23
N ASP A 48 1.68 0.16 -0.18
CA ASP A 48 0.92 0.95 -1.14
C ASP A 48 1.46 0.78 -2.57
N GLU A 49 2.79 0.78 -2.74
CA GLU A 49 3.40 0.51 -4.05
C GLU A 49 3.05 -0.90 -4.54
N PHE A 50 3.13 -1.90 -3.67
CA PHE A 50 2.75 -3.27 -4.03
C PHE A 50 1.29 -3.34 -4.51
N VAL A 51 0.36 -2.73 -3.76
CA VAL A 51 -1.08 -2.69 -4.10
C VAL A 51 -1.28 -2.01 -5.45
N PHE A 52 -0.60 -0.89 -5.70
CA PHE A 52 -0.62 -0.20 -6.99
C PHE A 52 -0.15 -1.11 -8.13
N ARG A 53 1.01 -1.77 -7.98
CA ARG A 53 1.58 -2.67 -9.00
C ARG A 53 0.69 -3.89 -9.26
N PHE A 54 0.15 -4.48 -8.20
CA PHE A 54 -0.73 -5.64 -8.27
C PHE A 54 -2.03 -5.30 -9.02
N ASN A 55 -2.73 -4.25 -8.60
CA ASN A 55 -3.99 -3.82 -9.20
C ASN A 55 -3.81 -3.30 -10.63
N ARG A 56 -2.67 -2.66 -10.95
CA ARG A 56 -2.39 -2.19 -12.31
C ARG A 56 -2.28 -3.32 -13.32
N ARG A 57 -1.69 -4.47 -12.96
CA ARG A 57 -1.43 -5.58 -13.91
C ARG A 57 -2.71 -6.18 -14.50
N THR A 58 -3.78 -6.27 -13.73
CA THR A 58 -5.04 -6.90 -14.14
C THR A 58 -6.16 -5.90 -14.44
N SER A 59 -5.96 -4.61 -14.16
CA SER A 59 -6.94 -3.59 -14.46
C SER A 59 -7.16 -3.43 -15.98
N SER A 60 -8.41 -3.50 -16.42
CA SER A 60 -8.82 -3.15 -17.79
C SER A 60 -8.84 -1.65 -18.03
N SER A 61 -8.82 -0.84 -16.97
CA SER A 61 -8.92 0.62 -17.00
C SER A 61 -7.58 1.29 -16.63
N ARG A 62 -6.45 0.76 -17.12
CA ARG A 62 -5.11 1.30 -16.84
C ARG A 62 -4.96 2.78 -17.22
N GLY A 63 -5.69 3.23 -18.23
CA GLY A 63 -5.77 4.65 -18.62
C GLY A 63 -6.41 5.55 -17.57
N MET A 64 -7.27 5.02 -16.70
CA MET A 64 -7.91 5.80 -15.63
C MET A 64 -6.92 6.31 -14.58
N LEU A 65 -5.74 5.68 -14.44
CA LEU A 65 -4.70 6.18 -13.55
C LEU A 65 -4.12 7.51 -14.04
N PHE A 66 -3.90 7.62 -15.36
CA PHE A 66 -3.49 8.86 -15.98
C PHE A 66 -4.59 9.93 -15.86
N TYR A 67 -5.85 9.55 -16.10
CA TYR A 67 -6.98 10.47 -15.89
C TYR A 67 -7.12 10.93 -14.44
N ARG A 68 -6.95 10.03 -13.46
CA ARG A 68 -6.96 10.37 -12.03
C ARG A 68 -5.81 11.31 -11.67
N LEU A 69 -4.60 11.07 -12.20
CA LEU A 69 -3.46 11.96 -11.99
C LEU A 69 -3.72 13.34 -12.58
N LEU A 70 -4.24 13.42 -13.81
CA LEU A 70 -4.59 14.69 -14.45
C LEU A 70 -5.67 15.43 -13.64
N GLN A 71 -6.71 14.73 -13.22
CA GLN A 71 -7.77 15.30 -12.38
C GLN A 71 -7.20 15.83 -11.06
N GLN A 72 -6.32 15.09 -10.39
CA GLN A 72 -5.67 15.55 -9.17
C GLN A 72 -4.73 16.73 -9.43
N ALA A 73 -4.01 16.76 -10.55
CA ALA A 73 -3.14 17.88 -10.91
C ALA A 73 -3.92 19.19 -11.15
N VAL A 74 -5.17 19.09 -11.63
CA VAL A 74 -6.05 20.25 -11.82
C VAL A 74 -6.69 20.69 -10.50
N VAL A 75 -7.06 19.76 -9.63
CA VAL A 75 -7.78 20.04 -8.38
C VAL A 75 -6.85 20.40 -7.22
N THR A 76 -5.63 19.88 -7.20
CA THR A 76 -4.68 20.06 -6.10
C THR A 76 -3.95 21.41 -6.23
N PRO A 77 -3.99 22.28 -5.22
CA PRO A 77 -3.18 23.50 -5.19
C PRO A 77 -1.69 23.20 -5.33
N PRO A 78 -0.87 24.14 -5.85
CA PRO A 78 0.57 23.94 -5.97
C PRO A 78 1.18 23.68 -4.58
N VAL A 79 1.95 22.59 -4.48
CA VAL A 79 2.65 22.19 -3.26
C VAL A 79 4.13 22.50 -3.45
N THR A 80 4.76 23.16 -2.47
CA THR A 80 6.19 23.46 -2.54
C THR A 80 7.02 22.27 -2.07
N TYR A 81 8.31 22.24 -2.44
CA TYR A 81 9.21 21.19 -1.97
C TYR A 81 9.29 21.13 -0.43
N GLY A 82 9.22 22.28 0.26
CA GLY A 82 9.21 22.34 1.72
C GLY A 82 7.99 21.67 2.34
N ASP A 83 6.83 21.78 1.70
CA ASP A 83 5.58 21.13 2.16
C ASP A 83 5.64 19.60 1.99
N VAL A 84 6.34 19.12 0.96
CA VAL A 84 6.52 17.68 0.72
C VAL A 84 7.44 17.05 1.76
N VAL A 85 8.52 17.74 2.13
CA VAL A 85 9.52 17.22 3.09
C VAL A 85 9.06 17.36 4.55
N SER A 86 8.31 18.42 4.88
CA SER A 86 7.85 18.66 6.26
C SER A 86 6.74 17.71 6.71
N LYS A 87 5.89 17.21 5.80
CA LYS A 87 4.82 16.24 6.14
C LYS A 87 5.35 14.92 6.71
N ASN A 88 6.61 14.56 6.46
CA ASN A 88 7.21 13.34 6.98
C ASN A 88 7.76 13.48 8.41
N THR A 89 7.77 14.69 8.99
CA THR A 89 8.51 14.97 10.24
C THR A 89 7.62 15.29 11.45
N GLY A 90 6.31 15.02 11.41
CA GLY A 90 5.55 14.92 12.66
C GLY A 90 4.08 15.31 12.58
N GLU A 91 3.22 14.30 12.66
CA GLU A 91 1.97 14.41 13.42
C GLU A 91 2.15 13.62 14.73
N SER A 92 2.90 14.20 15.68
CA SER A 92 2.53 14.03 17.08
C SER A 92 1.58 15.18 17.41
N GLN A 93 0.29 14.95 17.22
CA GLN A 93 -0.75 15.80 17.78
C GLN A 93 -0.54 15.82 19.29
N SER A 94 -0.03 16.94 19.81
CA SER A 94 -0.06 17.24 21.23
C SER A 94 -1.46 17.74 21.54
N ASP A 95 -2.32 16.84 22.02
CA ASP A 95 -3.51 17.22 22.75
C ASP A 95 -3.07 17.93 24.03
N THR A 96 -2.88 19.24 23.92
CA THR A 96 -2.87 20.13 25.08
C THR A 96 -4.31 20.25 25.55
N ILE A 97 -4.72 19.31 26.41
CA ILE A 97 -5.87 19.51 27.30
C ILE A 97 -5.46 20.64 28.25
N ALA A 98 -5.92 21.85 27.95
CA ALA A 98 -5.90 22.97 28.89
C ALA A 98 -7.22 22.96 29.68
N GLY A 99 -7.08 22.79 31.00
CA GLY A 99 -7.91 23.40 32.05
C GLY A 99 -9.40 23.11 32.07
#